data_AF-A0A8H3D360-F1
#
_entry.id   AF-A0A8H3D360-F1
#
_cell.length_a   1.000
_cell.length_b   1.000
_cell.length_c   1.000
_cell.angle_alpha   90.00
_cell.angle_beta   90.00
_cell.angle_gamma   90.00
#
_symmetry.space_group_name_H-M   'P 1'
#
loop_
_entity.id
_entity.type
_entity.pdbx_description
1 polymer ?
#
loop_
_entity_poly.entity_id
_entity_poly.type
_entity_poly.pdbx_seq_one_letter_code
_entity_poly.pdbx_strand_id
1 'polypeptide(L)'
;MFAEPLLRAQERAIKSKSPMRMFLWRKRVWFESTFGLSVMEPWERNMVLTFFFIAWALLTIACYRTLPSTLQFWSERTMFYLHGHANETSIGARVLGGGLPFALASS
;
A
#
# COMPACT_ATOMS: atom_id res chain seq x y z
N MET A 1 -36.90 -3.58 12.23
CA MET A 1 -36.77 -2.66 13.38
C MET A 1 -35.34 -2.12 13.60
N PHE A 2 -34.27 -2.69 13.00
CA PHE A 2 -32.87 -2.33 13.27
C PHE A 2 -32.22 -1.25 12.38
N ALA A 3 -32.90 -0.78 11.32
CA ALA A 3 -32.39 0.29 10.45
C ALA A 3 -32.61 1.70 11.02
N GLU A 4 -33.53 1.86 11.97
CA GLU A 4 -33.88 3.12 12.65
C GLU A 4 -32.65 3.90 13.19
N PRO A 5 -31.72 3.29 13.96
CA PRO A 5 -30.55 4.03 14.46
C PRO A 5 -29.60 4.44 13.35
N LEU A 6 -29.50 3.66 12.26
CA LEU A 6 -28.62 3.96 11.13
C LEU A 6 -29.17 5.09 10.27
N LEU A 7 -30.48 5.11 10.02
CA LEU A 7 -31.16 6.19 9.29
C LEU A 7 -31.03 7.52 10.05
N ARG A 8 -31.26 7.51 11.37
CA ARG A 8 -31.06 8.70 12.21
C ARG A 8 -29.59 9.12 12.31
N ALA A 9 -28.64 8.20 12.17
CA ALA A 9 -27.21 8.52 12.12
C ALA A 9 -26.82 9.11 10.74
N GLN A 10 -27.40 8.58 9.66
CA GLN A 10 -27.24 9.08 8.30
C GLN A 10 -27.75 10.51 8.18
N GLU A 11 -28.97 10.79 8.64
CA GLU A 11 -29.55 12.14 8.63
C GLU A 11 -28.67 13.12 9.39
N ARG A 12 -28.13 12.70 10.54
CA ARG A 12 -27.19 13.51 11.33
C ARG A 12 -25.86 13.72 10.62
N ALA A 13 -25.34 12.75 9.88
CA ALA A 13 -24.11 12.88 9.13
C ALA A 13 -24.28 13.85 7.95
N ILE A 14 -25.36 13.71 7.18
CA ILE A 14 -25.67 14.54 6.01
C ILE A 14 -25.97 15.99 6.42
N LYS A 15 -26.68 16.20 7.54
CA LYS A 15 -26.97 17.55 8.06
C LYS A 15 -25.71 18.27 8.58
N SER A 16 -24.60 17.56 8.77
CA SER A 16 -23.39 18.13 9.34
C SER A 16 -22.53 18.83 8.29
N LYS A 17 -22.17 20.09 8.54
CA LYS A 17 -21.29 20.89 7.66
C LYS A 17 -19.79 20.57 7.83
N SER A 18 -19.41 19.69 8.76
CA SER A 18 -18.01 19.37 9.03
C SER A 18 -17.48 18.33 8.02
N PRO A 19 -16.38 18.61 7.30
CA PRO A 19 -15.81 17.69 6.32
C PRO A 19 -15.33 16.38 6.97
N MET A 20 -14.85 16.41 8.22
CA MET A 20 -14.40 15.21 8.93
C MET A 20 -15.55 14.24 9.22
N ARG A 21 -16.72 14.74 9.63
CA ARG A 21 -17.90 13.90 9.87
C ARG A 21 -18.40 13.25 8.58
N MET A 22 -18.39 13.99 7.48
CA MET A 22 -18.75 13.47 6.17
C MET A 22 -17.80 12.35 5.71
N PHE A 23 -16.50 12.52 5.94
CA PHE A 23 -15.49 11.53 5.59
C PHE A 23 -15.62 10.25 6.44
N LEU A 24 -15.75 10.39 7.77
CA LEU A 24 -15.95 9.26 8.67
C LEU A 24 -17.23 8.50 8.36
N TRP A 25 -18.31 9.22 8.02
CA TRP A 25 -19.57 8.60 7.57
C TRP A 25 -19.36 7.77 6.30
N ARG A 26 -18.71 8.33 5.28
CA ARG A 26 -18.43 7.63 4.02
C ARG A 26 -17.59 6.36 4.26
N LYS A 27 -16.56 6.45 5.10
CA LYS A 27 -15.70 5.30 5.43
C LYS A 27 -16.47 4.23 6.20
N ARG A 28 -17.33 4.62 7.14
CA ARG A 28 -18.20 3.71 7.86
C ARG A 28 -19.15 2.97 6.92
N VAL A 29 -19.83 3.68 6.01
CA VAL A 29 -20.76 3.07 5.05
C VAL A 29 -20.03 2.07 4.14
N TRP A 30 -18.85 2.45 3.62
CA TRP A 30 -18.01 1.55 2.84
C TRP A 30 -17.63 0.27 3.61
N PHE A 31 -17.25 0.43 4.87
CA PHE A 31 -16.89 -0.70 5.72
C PHE A 31 -18.11 -1.59 6.02
N GLU A 32 -19.27 -1.01 6.34
CA GLU A 32 -20.51 -1.74 6.57
C GLU A 32 -20.97 -2.49 5.30
N SER A 33 -20.78 -1.92 4.11
CA SER A 33 -21.13 -2.58 2.84
C SER A 33 -20.18 -3.72 2.46
N THR A 34 -18.87 -3.56 2.64
CA THR A 34 -17.88 -4.58 2.21
C THR A 34 -17.98 -5.85 3.05
N PHE A 35 -18.30 -5.72 4.34
CA PHE A 35 -18.40 -6.86 5.26
C PHE A 35 -19.84 -7.38 5.42
N GLY A 36 -20.83 -6.79 4.74
CA GLY A 36 -22.23 -7.21 4.87
C GLY A 36 -22.81 -7.07 6.28
N LEU A 37 -22.24 -6.18 7.10
CA LEU A 37 -22.56 -6.01 8.52
C LEU A 37 -23.99 -5.49 8.76
N SER A 38 -24.69 -5.11 7.70
CA SER A 38 -26.09 -4.66 7.76
C SER A 38 -27.09 -5.80 7.89
N VAL A 39 -26.71 -7.05 7.56
CA VAL A 39 -27.60 -8.21 7.57
C VAL A 39 -27.40 -9.10 8.80
N MET A 40 -26.21 -9.05 9.40
CA MET A 40 -25.84 -9.87 10.56
C MET A 40 -26.55 -9.43 11.84
N GLU A 41 -26.77 -10.39 12.74
CA GLU A 41 -27.26 -10.08 14.08
C GLU A 41 -26.23 -9.27 14.88
N PRO A 42 -26.66 -8.46 15.88
CA PRO A 42 -25.77 -7.59 16.63
C PRO A 42 -24.61 -8.33 17.30
N TRP A 43 -24.85 -9.57 17.73
CA TRP A 43 -23.84 -10.39 18.39
C TRP A 43 -22.84 -10.99 17.40
N GLU A 44 -23.30 -11.48 16.24
CA GLU A 44 -22.45 -12.03 15.16
C GLU A 44 -21.52 -10.94 14.61
N ARG A 45 -22.07 -9.75 14.38
CA ARG A 45 -21.29 -8.57 13.98
C ARG A 45 -20.13 -8.31 14.93
N ASN A 46 -20.36 -8.40 16.24
CA ASN A 46 -19.33 -8.13 17.22
C ASN A 46 -18.22 -9.20 17.17
N MET A 47 -18.58 -10.48 16.99
CA MET A 47 -17.60 -11.56 16.83
C MET A 47 -16.74 -11.38 15.59
N VAL A 48 -17.35 -11.13 14.42
CA VAL A 48 -16.60 -10.90 13.17
C VAL A 48 -15.63 -9.72 13.30
N LEU A 49 -16.09 -8.62 13.91
CA LEU A 49 -15.23 -7.47 14.15
C LEU A 49 -14.05 -7.83 15.06
N THR A 50 -14.27 -8.58 16.14
CA THR A 50 -13.16 -8.99 17.01
C THR A 50 -12.13 -9.84 16.29
N PHE A 51 -12.54 -10.83 15.48
CA PHE A 51 -11.61 -11.63 14.68
C PHE A 51 -10.85 -10.78 13.67
N PHE A 52 -11.54 -9.86 13.01
CA PHE A 52 -10.91 -8.94 12.07
C PHE A 52 -9.87 -8.04 12.75
N PHE A 53 -10.19 -7.48 13.92
CA PHE A 53 -9.25 -6.66 14.68
C PHE A 53 -8.04 -7.45 15.16
N ILE A 54 -8.24 -8.69 15.63
CA ILE A 54 -7.15 -9.58 16.03
C ILE A 54 -6.25 -9.89 14.82
N ALA A 55 -6.83 -10.31 13.70
CA ALA A 55 -6.09 -10.60 12.47
C ALA A 55 -5.33 -9.37 11.96
N TRP A 56 -5.97 -8.20 11.98
CA TRP A 56 -5.34 -6.94 11.60
C TRP A 56 -4.18 -6.57 12.54
N ALA A 57 -4.35 -6.72 13.86
CA ALA A 57 -3.29 -6.47 14.83
C ALA A 57 -2.11 -7.43 14.66
N LEU A 58 -2.38 -8.72 14.45
CA LEU A 58 -1.33 -9.70 14.12
C LEU A 58 -0.60 -9.32 12.83
N LEU A 59 -1.33 -8.90 11.81
CA LEU A 59 -0.76 -8.48 10.54
C LEU A 59 0.09 -7.22 10.70
N THR A 60 -0.34 -6.22 11.46
CA THR A 60 0.48 -5.02 11.71
C THR A 60 1.73 -5.35 12.51
N ILE A 61 1.62 -6.16 13.58
CA ILE A 61 2.78 -6.63 14.35
C ILE A 61 3.76 -7.38 13.45
N ALA A 62 3.26 -8.31 12.63
CA ALA A 62 4.07 -9.04 11.67
C ALA A 62 4.75 -8.05 10.71
N CYS A 63 4.00 -7.12 10.12
CA CYS A 63 4.52 -6.11 9.20
C CYS A 63 5.65 -5.30 9.86
N TYR A 64 5.44 -4.72 11.05
CA TYR A 64 6.47 -3.94 11.76
C TYR A 64 7.71 -4.76 12.09
N ARG A 65 7.56 -6.06 12.37
CA ARG A 65 8.68 -6.94 12.70
C ARG A 65 9.42 -7.46 11.47
N THR A 66 8.71 -7.72 10.36
CA THR A 66 9.29 -8.36 9.16
C THR A 66 9.68 -7.38 8.06
N LEU A 67 9.04 -6.21 7.96
CA LEU A 67 9.42 -5.18 6.97
C LEU A 67 10.88 -4.74 7.06
N PRO A 68 11.42 -4.35 8.24
CA PRO A 68 12.76 -3.78 8.27
C PRO A 68 13.82 -4.82 7.88
N SER A 69 13.67 -6.07 8.31
CA SER A 69 14.61 -7.15 7.98
C SER A 69 14.56 -7.53 6.50
N THR A 70 13.36 -7.56 5.90
CA THR A 70 13.24 -7.84 4.47
C THR A 70 13.72 -6.66 3.61
N LEU A 71 13.43 -5.41 3.99
CA LEU A 71 13.88 -4.22 3.25
C LEU A 71 15.41 -4.14 3.15
N GLN A 72 16.14 -4.48 4.21
CA GLN A 72 17.61 -4.54 4.18
C GLN A 72 18.10 -5.53 3.13
N PHE A 73 17.55 -6.74 3.14
CA PHE A 73 17.90 -7.79 2.18
C PHE A 73 17.59 -7.42 0.72
N TRP A 74 16.45 -6.77 0.46
CA TRP A 74 16.12 -6.28 -0.88
C TRP A 74 17.04 -5.12 -1.30
N SER A 75 17.41 -4.25 -0.36
CA SER A 75 18.28 -3.09 -0.63
C SER A 75 19.70 -3.52 -1.02
N GLU A 76 20.28 -4.51 -0.34
CA GLU A 76 21.61 -5.04 -0.66
C GLU A 76 21.66 -5.66 -2.06
N ARG A 77 20.63 -6.44 -2.40
CA ARG A 77 20.52 -7.04 -3.74
C ARG A 77 20.30 -5.99 -4.82
N THR A 78 19.46 -4.99 -4.56
CA THR A 78 19.23 -3.90 -5.52
C THR A 78 20.50 -3.08 -5.73
N MET A 79 21.28 -2.82 -4.68
CA MET A 79 22.59 -2.15 -4.81
C MET A 79 23.55 -2.94 -5.69
N PHE A 80 23.61 -4.27 -5.55
CA PHE A 80 24.44 -5.12 -6.40
C PHE A 80 24.06 -5.00 -7.89
N TYR A 81 22.77 -5.04 -8.22
CA TYR A 81 22.32 -4.88 -9.61
C TYR A 81 22.49 -3.45 -10.14
N LEU A 82 22.29 -2.42 -9.30
CA LEU A 82 22.43 -1.02 -9.72
C LEU A 82 23.90 -0.63 -9.94
N HIS A 83 24.81 -1.06 -9.05
CA HIS A 83 26.24 -0.71 -9.13
C HIS A 83 27.03 -1.66 -10.05
N GLY A 84 26.63 -2.93 -10.15
CA GLY A 84 27.31 -3.90 -11.03
C GLY A 84 27.17 -3.55 -12.51
N HIS A 85 25.99 -3.13 -12.96
CA HIS A 85 25.74 -2.79 -14.37
C HIS A 85 26.31 -1.43 -14.79
N ALA A 86 26.50 -0.48 -13.86
CA ALA A 86 27.16 0.80 -14.16
C ALA A 86 28.61 0.61 -14.60
N ASN A 87 29.30 -0.41 -14.06
CA ASN A 87 30.67 -0.72 -14.44
C ASN A 87 30.72 -1.50 -15.78
N GLU A 88 29.82 -2.44 -16.02
CA GLU A 88 29.78 -3.20 -17.29
C GLU A 88 29.37 -2.35 -18.50
N THR A 89 28.42 -1.43 -18.34
CA THR A 89 28.02 -0.51 -19.41
C THR A 89 29.07 0.57 -19.67
N SER A 90 29.77 1.06 -18.64
CA SER A 90 30.87 2.01 -18.83
C SER A 90 32.15 1.36 -19.35
N ILE A 91 32.44 0.11 -18.98
CA ILE A 91 33.52 -0.70 -19.57
C ILE A 91 33.16 -1.07 -21.01
N GLY A 92 31.93 -1.51 -21.29
CA GLY A 92 31.44 -1.77 -22.64
C GLY A 92 31.47 -0.52 -23.53
N ALA A 93 31.06 0.64 -23.01
CA ALA A 93 31.13 1.92 -23.72
C ALA A 93 32.57 2.43 -23.88
N ARG A 94 33.48 2.14 -22.94
CA ARG A 94 34.92 2.44 -23.07
C ARG A 94 35.66 1.48 -23.99
N VAL A 95 35.24 0.22 -24.07
CA VAL A 95 35.80 -0.80 -24.98
C VAL A 95 35.28 -0.58 -26.41
N LEU A 96 34.01 -0.19 -26.57
CA LEU A 96 33.41 0.16 -27.86
C LEU A 96 33.75 1.60 -28.30
N GLY A 97 34.06 2.50 -27.37
CA GLY A 97 34.47 3.90 -27.63
C GLY A 97 35.98 4.16 -27.55
N GLY A 98 36.79 3.16 -27.21
CA GLY A 98 38.24 3.26 -26.98
C GLY A 98 39.11 2.87 -28.18
N GLY A 99 38.51 2.60 -29.34
CA GLY A 99 39.25 2.29 -30.54
C GLY A 99 38.49 2.77 -31.77
N LEU A 100 38.71 4.02 -32.16
CA LEU A 100 38.83 4.48 -33.56
C LEU A 100 39.02 6.00 -33.56
N PRO A 101 40.24 6.53 -33.74
CA PRO A 101 40.37 7.76 -34.50
C PRO A 101 40.18 7.39 -35.97
N PHE A 102 38.95 7.57 -36.44
CA PHE A 102 38.66 7.89 -37.84
C PHE A 102 39.59 9.04 -38.24
N ALA A 103 40.67 8.73 -38.96
CA ALA A 103 41.56 9.70 -39.57
C ALA A 103 41.46 9.54 -41.08
N LEU A 104 40.75 10.50 -41.67
CA LEU A 104 40.76 10.84 -43.09
C LEU A 104 42.19 11.10 -43.57
N ALA A 105 42.62 10.39 -44.61
CA ALA A 105 43.59 10.82 -45.65
C ALA A 105 43.72 9.63 -46.62
N SER A 106 43.01 9.54 -47.75
CA SER A 106 43.23 10.28 -49.00
C SER A 106 44.69 10.58 -49.31
N SER A 107 45.35 9.70 -50.06
CA SER A 107 46.09 9.95 -51.32
C SER A 107 46.96 8.75 -51.65
#